data_AF-A0A950BIZ5-F1
#
_entry.id   AF-A0A950BIZ5-F1
#
_cell.length_a   1.000
_cell.length_b   1.000
_cell.length_c   1.000
_cell.angle_alpha   90.00
_cell.angle_beta   90.00
_cell.angle_gamma   90.00
#
_symmetry.space_group_name_H-M   'P 1'
#
loop_
_entity.id
_entity.type
_entity.pdbx_description
1 polymer ?
#
loop_
_entity_poly.entity_id
_entity_poly.type
_entity_poly.pdbx_seq_one_letter_code
_entity_poly.pdbx_strand_id
1 'polypeptide(L)' 'IEGAVARIAQTMPGQYSSTAQDLARGKHSEIDHLNGYVVSRGVAMGVPTPANRLLQTLVHLIEDKAHAAI' A
#
# COMPACT_ATOMS: atom_id res chain seq x y z
N ILE A 1 15.12 -13.85 -16.28
CA ILE A 1 14.21 -12.86 -15.68
C ILE A 1 12.87 -13.50 -15.32
N GLU A 2 12.19 -14.19 -16.25
CA GLU A 2 10.89 -14.84 -16.00
C GLU A 2 10.87 -15.77 -14.78
N GLY A 3 11.87 -16.65 -14.64
CA GLY A 3 11.97 -17.55 -13.49
C GLY A 3 12.13 -16.86 -12.13
N ALA A 4 12.64 -15.62 -12.10
CA ALA A 4 12.73 -14.84 -10.86
C ALA A 4 11.39 -14.19 -10.49
N VAL A 5 10.65 -13.69 -11.50
CA VAL A 5 9.32 -13.10 -11.32
C VAL A 5 8.32 -14.17 -10.87
N ALA A 6 8.33 -15.36 -11.48
CA ALA A 6 7.43 -16.45 -11.11
C ALA A 6 7.59 -16.89 -9.64
N ARG A 7 8.81 -16.84 -9.10
CA ARG A 7 9.07 -17.17 -7.69
C ARG A 7 8.42 -16.20 -6.70
N ILE A 8 8.25 -14.92 -7.08
CA ILE A 8 7.60 -13.93 -6.21
C ILE A 8 6.16 -14.38 -5.91
N ALA A 9 5.41 -14.80 -6.93
CA ALA A 9 4.05 -15.28 -6.75
C ALA A 9 3.97 -16.52 -5.84
N GLN A 10 4.97 -17.40 -5.90
CA GLN A 10 5.04 -18.60 -5.07
C GLN A 10 5.34 -18.30 -3.60
N THR A 11 6.17 -17.29 -3.32
CA THR A 11 6.57 -16.94 -1.94
C THR A 11 5.67 -15.88 -1.30
N MET A 12 4.92 -15.10 -2.10
CA MET A 12 4.07 -14.00 -1.67
C MET A 12 3.09 -14.30 -0.52
N PRO A 13 2.40 -15.47 -0.44
CA PRO A 13 1.40 -15.69 0.60
C PRO A 13 1.91 -15.57 2.03
N GLY A 14 3.20 -15.86 2.26
CA GLY A 14 3.83 -15.74 3.58
C GLY A 14 4.62 -14.45 3.78
N GLN A 15 4.63 -13.54 2.80
CA GLN A 15 5.41 -12.30 2.86
C GLN A 15 4.53 -11.13 3.31
N TYR A 16 5.04 -10.36 4.27
CA TYR A 16 4.44 -9.09 4.67
C TYR A 16 5.07 -7.95 3.89
N SER A 17 4.23 -7.08 3.32
CA SER A 17 4.70 -5.85 2.68
C SER A 17 5.33 -4.89 3.68
N SER A 18 6.15 -3.95 3.21
CA SER A 18 6.69 -2.88 4.05
C SER A 18 5.58 -2.08 4.74
N THR A 19 4.50 -1.73 4.02
CA THR A 19 3.32 -1.07 4.60
C THR A 19 2.74 -1.88 5.77
N ALA A 20 2.57 -3.20 5.63
CA ALA A 20 2.05 -4.04 6.71
C ALA A 20 3.00 -4.05 7.92
N GLN A 21 4.32 -4.03 7.68
CA GLN A 21 5.33 -3.97 8.74
C GLN A 21 5.36 -2.61 9.45
N ASP A 22 5.19 -1.51 8.71
CA ASP A 22 5.12 -0.16 9.28
C ASP A 22 3.88 -0.01 10.16
N LEU A 23 2.72 -0.47 9.67
CA LEU A 23 1.48 -0.51 10.43
C LEU A 23 1.63 -1.31 11.73
N ALA A 24 2.22 -2.52 11.65
CA ALA A 24 2.46 -3.35 12.83
C ALA A 24 3.40 -2.71 13.86
N ARG A 25 4.23 -1.76 13.43
CA ARG A 25 5.19 -1.02 14.27
C ARG A 25 4.68 0.37 14.68
N GLY A 26 3.47 0.76 14.27
CA GLY A 26 2.93 2.10 14.50
C GLY A 26 3.75 3.21 13.84
N LYS A 27 4.39 2.91 12.70
CA LYS A 27 5.12 3.91 11.90
C LYS A 27 4.25 4.40 10.76
N HIS A 28 4.51 5.62 10.32
CA HIS A 28 3.94 6.13 9.08
C HIS A 28 4.53 5.38 7.89
N SER A 29 3.67 4.92 6.98
CA SER A 29 4.06 4.18 5.79
C SER A 29 4.24 5.09 4.56
N GLU A 30 4.76 4.51 3.47
CA GLU A 30 4.92 5.21 2.18
C GLU A 30 3.65 5.17 1.30
N ILE A 31 2.47 4.90 1.87
CA ILE A 31 1.23 4.64 1.09
C ILE A 31 0.87 5.76 0.11
N ASP A 32 1.12 7.02 0.47
CA ASP A 32 0.84 8.18 -0.39
C ASP A 32 1.79 8.28 -1.58
N HIS A 33 3.05 7.90 -1.39
CA HIS A 33 4.05 7.88 -2.46
C HIS A 33 3.86 6.70 -3.41
N LEU A 34 3.20 5.63 -2.96
CA LEU A 34 2.90 4.45 -3.77
C LEU A 34 1.49 4.51 -4.37
N ASN A 35 0.47 4.19 -3.57
CA ASN A 35 -0.92 4.15 -4.04
C ASN A 35 -1.44 5.55 -4.32
N GLY A 36 -1.10 6.54 -3.48
CA GLY A 36 -1.46 7.94 -3.71
C GLY A 36 -0.89 8.51 -5.02
N TYR A 37 0.34 8.14 -5.38
CA TYR A 37 0.92 8.50 -6.67
C TYR A 37 0.10 7.92 -7.83
N VAL A 38 -0.26 6.64 -7.80
CA VAL A 38 -1.08 6.01 -8.84
C VAL A 38 -2.45 6.67 -8.94
N VAL A 39 -3.09 7.01 -7.81
CA VAL A 39 -4.36 7.75 -7.78
C VAL A 39 -4.21 9.12 -8.44
N SER A 40 -3.17 9.88 -8.09
CA SER A 40 -2.89 11.19 -8.68
C SER A 40 -2.70 11.11 -10.21
N ARG A 41 -1.92 10.12 -10.68
CA ARG A 41 -1.74 9.88 -12.12
C ARG A 41 -3.02 9.45 -12.81
N GLY A 42 -3.83 8.60 -12.18
CA GLY A 42 -5.13 8.17 -12.68
C GLY A 42 -6.08 9.35 -12.88
N VAL A 43 -6.18 10.23 -11.89
CA VAL A 43 -6.98 11.47 -11.99
C VAL A 43 -6.50 12.35 -13.14
N ALA A 44 -5.20 12.58 -13.26
CA ALA A 44 -4.64 13.42 -14.33
C ALA A 44 -4.90 12.85 -15.74
N MET A 45 -5.08 11.54 -15.87
CA MET A 45 -5.32 10.85 -17.14
C MET A 45 -6.79 10.46 -17.36
N GLY A 46 -7.69 10.74 -16.42
CA GLY A 46 -9.08 10.30 -16.48
C GLY A 46 -9.26 8.78 -16.35
N VAL A 47 -8.29 8.06 -15.77
CA VAL A 47 -8.34 6.61 -15.57
C VAL A 47 -8.73 6.29 -14.12
N PRO A 48 -9.84 5.58 -13.86
CA PRO A 48 -10.22 5.18 -12.51
C PRO A 48 -9.24 4.21 -11.87
N THR A 49 -8.82 4.48 -10.63
CA THR A 49 -7.93 3.62 -9.83
C THR A 49 -8.56 3.21 -8.49
N PRO A 50 -9.73 2.53 -8.51
CA PRO A 50 -10.53 2.30 -7.31
C PRO A 50 -9.80 1.46 -6.24
N ALA A 51 -9.05 0.44 -6.65
CA ALA A 51 -8.30 -0.40 -5.72
C ALA A 51 -7.22 0.39 -4.97
N ASN A 52 -6.41 1.18 -5.67
CA ASN A 52 -5.36 1.99 -5.05
C ASN A 52 -5.95 3.04 -4.10
N ARG A 53 -7.08 3.65 -4.49
CA ARG A 53 -7.78 4.63 -3.64
C ARG A 53 -8.31 3.98 -2.37
N LEU A 54 -8.94 2.80 -2.48
CA LEU A 54 -9.43 2.06 -1.32
C LEU A 54 -8.29 1.69 -0.37
N LEU A 55 -7.19 1.15 -0.90
CA LEU A 55 -6.02 0.78 -0.11
C LEU A 55 -5.40 2.00 0.59
N GLN A 56 -5.24 3.11 -0.13
CA GLN A 56 -4.76 4.37 0.45
C GLN A 56 -5.63 4.82 1.63
N THR A 57 -6.96 4.87 1.44
CA THR A 57 -7.90 5.29 2.49
C THR A 57 -7.87 4.35 3.70
N LEU A 58 -7.84 3.04 3.49
CA LEU A 58 -7.82 2.08 4.60
C LEU A 58 -6.54 2.20 5.44
N VAL A 59 -5.38 2.38 4.78
CA VAL A 59 -4.10 2.53 5.50
C VAL A 59 -4.09 3.81 6.31
N HIS A 60 -4.53 4.94 5.75
CA HIS A 60 -4.67 6.20 6.50
C HIS A 60 -5.54 6.02 7.76
N LEU A 61 -6.71 5.37 7.64
CA LEU A 61 -7.59 5.14 8.79
C LEU A 61 -6.94 4.28 9.88
N ILE A 62 -6.12 3.30 9.52
CA ILE A 62 -5.41 2.45 10.48
C ILE A 62 -4.28 3.24 11.14
N GLU A 63 -3.52 4.01 10.37
CA GLU A 63 -2.44 4.86 10.89
C GLU A 63 -2.98 5.93 11.84
N ASP A 64 -4.05 6.63 11.48
CA ASP A 64 -4.70 7.65 12.32
C ASP A 64 -5.14 7.05 13.66
N LYS A 65 -5.74 5.85 13.63
CA LYS A 65 -6.13 5.12 14.84
C LYS A 65 -4.93 4.73 15.70
N ALA A 66 -3.83 4.29 15.09
CA ALA A 66 -2.63 3.90 15.80
C ALA A 66 -1.95 5.10 16.48
N HIS A 67 -1.87 6.24 15.80
CA HIS A 67 -1.28 7.47 16.34
C HIS A 67 -2.15 8.11 17.43
N ALA A 68 -3.48 8.00 17.35
CA ALA A 68 -4.38 8.52 18.39
C ALA A 68 -4.36 7.71 19.70
N ALA A 69 -3.80 6.49 19.68
CA ALA A 69 -3.72 5.61 20.85
C ALA A 69 -2.40 5.76 21.65
N ILE A 70 -1.50 6.64 21.20
CA ILE A 70 -0.22 6.99 21.83
C ILE A 70 -0.36 8.38 22.46
#